data_AF-A0A5C7XZM5-F1
#
_entry.id   AF-A0A5C7XZM5-F1
#
_cell.length_a   1.000
_cell.length_b   1.000
_cell.length_c   1.000
_cell.angle_alpha   90.00
_cell.angle_beta   90.00
_cell.angle_gamma   90.00
#
_symmetry.space_group_name_H-M   'P 1'
#
loop_
_entity.id
_entity.type
_entity.pdbx_description
1 polymer ?
#
loop_
_entity_poly.entity_id
_entity_poly.type
_entity_poly.pdbx_seq_one_letter_code
_entity_poly.pdbx_strand_id
1 'polypeptide(L)'
;MAYDVARVRGLHPALGDGWMRFDAQAGMLIPDSVSTTVSTAFRGSAPNSASPHPSAQRSVAVLEAARQAVADLVNGDPGGVVLGADRAVLLTALADASSSRAGIGDEVVV
;
A
#
# COMPACT_ATOMS: atom_id res chain seq x y z
N MET A 1 17.48 2.60 21.69
CA MET A 1 16.80 1.31 21.93
C MET A 1 17.33 0.31 20.92
N ALA A 2 17.75 -0.89 21.32
CA ALA A 2 18.29 -1.88 20.39
C ALA A 2 17.16 -2.57 19.61
N TYR A 3 17.42 -2.91 18.35
CA TYR A 3 16.45 -3.60 17.48
C TYR A 3 16.42 -5.11 17.82
N ASP A 4 15.27 -5.62 18.23
CA ASP A 4 15.06 -7.04 18.56
C ASP A 4 14.56 -7.82 17.33
N VAL A 5 15.49 -8.52 16.68
CA VAL A 5 15.19 -9.35 15.50
C VAL A 5 14.38 -10.60 15.84
N ALA A 6 14.55 -11.18 17.03
CA ALA A 6 13.84 -12.40 17.42
C ALA A 6 12.34 -12.11 17.56
N ARG A 7 12.01 -10.97 18.18
CA ARG A 7 10.62 -10.48 18.26
C ARG A 7 10.02 -10.25 16.88
N VAL A 8 10.75 -9.60 15.95
CA VAL A 8 10.24 -9.32 14.60
C VAL A 8 9.99 -10.61 13.82
N ARG A 9 10.89 -11.60 13.90
CA ARG A 9 10.67 -12.91 13.26
C ARG A 9 9.42 -13.61 13.77
N GLY A 10 9.08 -13.44 15.05
CA GLY A 10 7.84 -13.96 15.64
C GLY A 10 6.55 -13.39 15.02
N LEU A 11 6.62 -12.29 14.25
CA LEU A 11 5.46 -11.68 13.59
C LEU A 11 5.17 -12.26 12.19
N HIS A 12 5.99 -13.17 11.67
CA HIS A 12 5.88 -13.71 10.32
C HIS A 12 5.58 -15.22 10.33
N PRO A 13 4.31 -15.65 10.18
CA PRO A 13 3.92 -17.06 10.22
C PRO A 13 4.53 -17.91 9.11
N ALA A 14 4.91 -17.29 8.00
CA ALA A 14 5.55 -17.97 6.87
C ALA A 14 7.04 -18.34 7.13
N LEU A 15 7.63 -17.88 8.25
CA LEU A 15 8.96 -18.34 8.66
C LEU A 15 8.86 -19.71 9.35
N GLY A 16 9.85 -20.58 9.12
CA GLY A 16 9.88 -21.92 9.72
C GLY A 16 9.19 -23.00 8.89
N ASP A 17 8.78 -22.68 7.66
CA ASP A 17 8.19 -23.59 6.68
C ASP A 17 9.21 -24.51 5.95
N GLY A 18 10.45 -24.54 6.45
CA GLY A 18 11.56 -25.29 5.86
C GLY A 18 12.40 -24.52 4.84
N TRP A 19 12.02 -23.29 4.48
CA TRP A 19 12.76 -22.47 3.52
C TRP A 19 13.50 -21.30 4.17
N MET A 20 14.67 -20.97 3.63
CA MET A 20 15.39 -19.74 3.96
C MET A 20 15.14 -18.71 2.85
N ARG A 21 14.61 -17.55 3.22
CA ARG A 21 14.21 -16.48 2.28
C ARG A 21 15.35 -15.50 2.06
N PHE A 22 15.90 -15.47 0.85
CA PHE A 22 16.94 -14.54 0.39
C PHE A 22 16.48 -13.73 -0.85
N ASP A 23 15.17 -13.67 -1.05
CA ASP A 23 14.46 -13.16 -2.22
C ASP A 23 13.63 -11.91 -1.91
N ALA A 24 13.96 -11.19 -0.83
CA ALA A 24 13.19 -10.04 -0.34
C ALA A 24 12.94 -8.93 -1.39
N GLN A 25 13.82 -8.80 -2.40
CA GLN A 25 13.66 -7.84 -3.50
C GLN A 25 12.47 -8.16 -4.41
N ALA A 26 12.06 -9.43 -4.49
CA ALA A 26 10.86 -9.85 -5.21
C ALA A 26 9.58 -9.68 -4.37
N GLY A 27 9.73 -9.47 -3.06
CA GLY A 27 8.64 -9.30 -2.10
C GLY A 27 9.03 -9.80 -0.73
N MET A 28 8.82 -8.98 0.31
CA MET A 28 9.03 -9.40 1.70
C MET A 28 7.86 -10.27 2.18
N LEU A 29 8.10 -11.10 3.19
CA LEU A 29 7.05 -11.89 3.83
C LEU A 29 6.00 -11.00 4.50
N ILE A 30 4.73 -11.41 4.38
CA ILE A 30 3.59 -10.71 4.98
C ILE A 30 3.56 -11.00 6.49
N PRO A 31 3.57 -9.99 7.39
CA PRO A 31 3.33 -10.18 8.81
C PRO A 31 1.89 -10.63 9.11
N ASP A 32 1.70 -11.36 10.21
CA ASP A 32 0.38 -11.87 10.64
C ASP A 32 -0.68 -10.76 10.75
N SER A 33 -0.29 -9.60 11.30
CA SER A 33 -1.17 -8.44 11.46
C SER A 33 -1.71 -7.95 10.13
N VAL A 34 -0.92 -8.00 9.05
CA VAL A 34 -1.34 -7.56 7.71
C VAL A 34 -2.32 -8.56 7.12
N SER A 35 -2.01 -9.86 7.13
CA SER A 35 -2.93 -10.89 6.59
C SER A 35 -4.27 -10.91 7.32
N THR A 36 -4.26 -10.79 8.65
CA THR A 36 -5.47 -10.74 9.47
C THR A 36 -6.28 -9.47 9.19
N THR A 37 -5.62 -8.31 9.07
CA THR A 37 -6.29 -7.05 8.76
C THR A 37 -6.95 -7.09 7.39
N VAL A 38 -6.26 -7.59 6.35
CA VAL A 38 -6.84 -7.73 5.01
C VAL A 38 -8.06 -8.65 5.03
N SER A 39 -7.96 -9.80 5.71
CA SER A 39 -9.08 -10.75 5.79
C SER A 39 -10.32 -10.16 6.47
N THR A 40 -10.14 -9.40 7.55
CA THR A 40 -11.24 -8.78 8.30
C THR A 40 -11.82 -7.56 7.58
N ALA A 41 -10.96 -6.71 7.00
CA ALA A 41 -11.39 -5.56 6.21
C ALA A 41 -12.18 -5.99 4.97
N PHE A 42 -11.70 -6.99 4.24
CA PHE A 42 -12.38 -7.47 3.03
C PHE A 42 -13.78 -8.02 3.33
N ARG A 43 -13.96 -8.71 4.46
CA ARG A 43 -15.28 -9.21 4.89
C ARG A 43 -16.21 -8.13 5.44
N GLY A 44 -15.63 -7.06 6.00
CA GLY A 44 -16.37 -6.05 6.75
C GLY A 44 -16.68 -4.76 5.99
N SER A 45 -16.06 -4.55 4.83
CA SER A 45 -16.19 -3.33 4.03
C SER A 45 -17.18 -3.50 2.89
N ALA A 46 -17.82 -2.40 2.49
CA ALA A 46 -18.72 -2.38 1.33
C ALA A 46 -17.98 -1.97 0.05
N PRO A 47 -18.47 -2.41 -1.13
CA PRO A 47 -17.97 -1.95 -2.42
C PRO A 47 -18.36 -0.51 -2.75
N ASN A 48 -19.23 0.12 -1.95
CA ASN A 48 -19.64 1.51 -2.11
C ASN A 48 -19.29 2.33 -0.85
N SER A 49 -18.94 3.60 -1.06
CA SER A 49 -18.63 4.58 -0.01
C SER A 49 -19.74 5.62 0.20
N ALA A 50 -20.76 5.62 -0.66
CA ALA A 50 -21.83 6.63 -0.68
C ALA A 50 -23.10 6.22 0.11
N SER A 51 -23.07 5.11 0.85
CA SER A 51 -24.21 4.59 1.60
C SER A 51 -24.13 4.96 3.09
N PRO A 52 -25.26 5.19 3.78
CA PRO A 52 -25.27 5.38 5.24
C PRO A 52 -24.96 4.09 6.00
N HIS A 53 -24.92 2.92 5.34
CA HIS A 53 -24.67 1.64 5.99
C HIS A 53 -23.29 1.61 6.68
N PRO A 54 -23.16 1.02 7.89
CA PRO A 54 -21.89 1.01 8.63
C PRO A 54 -20.69 0.45 7.86
N SER A 55 -20.90 -0.52 6.97
CA SER A 55 -19.82 -1.07 6.12
C SER A 55 -19.31 -0.09 5.07
N ALA A 56 -20.13 0.86 4.60
CA ALA A 56 -19.70 1.92 3.69
C ALA A 56 -18.92 3.01 4.43
N GLN A 57 -19.37 3.38 5.64
CA GLN A 57 -18.62 4.27 6.53
C GLN A 57 -17.24 3.68 6.88
N ARG A 58 -17.17 2.36 7.12
CA ARG A 58 -15.91 1.65 7.30
C ARG A 58 -15.00 1.74 6.07
N SER A 59 -15.55 1.55 4.85
CA SER A 59 -14.76 1.70 3.61
C SER A 59 -14.14 3.09 3.48
N VAL A 60 -14.89 4.15 3.81
CA VAL A 60 -14.37 5.53 3.84
C VAL A 60 -13.25 5.68 4.87
N ALA A 61 -13.47 5.18 6.10
CA ALA A 61 -12.45 5.25 7.15
C ALA A 61 -11.16 4.51 6.78
N VAL A 62 -11.25 3.36 6.12
CA VAL A 62 -10.08 2.61 5.61
C VAL A 62 -9.35 3.40 4.53
N LEU A 63 -10.08 4.05 3.62
CA LEU A 63 -9.48 4.87 2.56
C LEU A 63 -8.69 6.05 3.14
N GLU A 64 -9.29 6.81 4.06
CA GLU A 64 -8.63 7.95 4.70
C GLU A 64 -7.43 7.51 5.55
N ALA A 65 -7.57 6.43 6.32
CA ALA A 65 -6.46 5.88 7.10
C ALA A 65 -5.30 5.41 6.20
N ALA A 66 -5.59 4.83 5.03
CA ALA A 66 -4.56 4.43 4.08
C ALA A 66 -3.81 5.63 3.51
N ARG A 67 -4.49 6.74 3.18
CA ARG A 67 -3.85 7.98 2.74
C ARG A 67 -2.96 8.57 3.84
N GLN A 68 -3.45 8.63 5.07
CA GLN A 68 -2.67 9.12 6.20
C GLN A 68 -1.42 8.26 6.43
N ALA A 69 -1.55 6.93 6.44
CA ALA A 69 -0.42 6.03 6.69
C ALA A 69 0.68 6.15 5.62
N VAL A 70 0.31 6.33 4.35
CA VAL A 70 1.28 6.56 3.26
C VAL A 70 1.94 7.92 3.41
N ALA A 71 1.17 8.97 3.75
CA ALA A 71 1.69 10.30 4.00
C ALA A 71 2.70 10.29 5.15
N ASP A 72 2.40 9.63 6.27
CA ASP A 72 3.30 9.49 7.42
C ASP A 72 4.61 8.78 7.04
N LEU A 73 4.55 7.75 6.19
CA LEU A 73 5.74 7.00 5.75
C LEU A 73 6.74 7.87 4.97
N VAL A 74 6.24 8.82 4.17
CA VAL A 74 7.07 9.70 3.33
C VAL A 74 7.16 11.13 3.86
N ASN A 75 6.60 11.39 5.05
CA ASN A 75 6.45 12.73 5.63
C ASN A 75 5.78 13.73 4.68
N GLY A 76 4.69 13.31 4.03
CA GLY A 76 3.91 14.08 3.06
C GLY A 76 2.55 14.54 3.57
N ASP A 77 1.73 15.09 2.67
CA ASP A 77 0.34 15.48 2.94
C ASP A 77 -0.63 14.39 2.45
N PRO A 78 -1.63 13.97 3.25
CA PRO A 78 -2.59 12.92 2.86
C PRO A 78 -3.43 13.28 1.63
N GLY A 79 -3.67 14.57 1.37
CA GLY A 79 -4.36 15.05 0.17
C GLY A 79 -3.56 14.87 -1.12
N GLY A 80 -2.22 14.72 -1.02
CA GLY A 80 -1.33 14.44 -2.15
C GLY A 80 -1.16 12.95 -2.48
N VAL A 81 -1.67 12.04 -1.63
CA VAL A 81 -1.52 10.59 -1.84
C VAL A 81 -2.48 10.12 -2.93
N VAL A 82 -2.01 9.32 -3.88
CA VAL A 82 -2.86 8.62 -4.87
C VAL A 82 -2.68 7.12 -4.68
N LEU A 83 -3.79 6.40 -4.45
CA LEU A 83 -3.79 4.96 -4.23
C LEU A 83 -4.17 4.23 -5.54
N GLY A 84 -3.44 3.16 -5.86
CA GLY A 84 -3.66 2.33 -7.04
C GLY A 84 -3.18 0.90 -6.81
N ALA A 85 -3.33 0.05 -7.83
CA ALA A 85 -3.02 -1.37 -7.72
C ALA A 85 -1.51 -1.66 -7.61
N ASP A 86 -0.67 -0.88 -8.29
CA ASP A 86 0.79 -1.01 -8.27
C ASP A 86 1.46 0.31 -8.68
N ARG A 87 2.73 0.49 -8.29
CA ARG A 87 3.53 1.67 -8.69
C ARG A 87 3.69 1.80 -10.21
N ALA A 88 3.82 0.69 -10.94
CA ALA A 88 3.96 0.72 -12.39
C ALA A 88 2.68 1.23 -13.07
N VAL A 89 1.52 0.83 -12.55
CA VAL A 89 0.22 1.32 -13.02
C VAL A 89 0.08 2.83 -12.78
N LEU A 90 0.49 3.30 -11.60
CA LEU A 90 0.44 4.73 -11.27
C LEU A 90 1.42 5.57 -12.11
N LEU A 91 2.62 5.05 -12.38
CA LEU A 91 3.61 5.72 -13.24
C LEU A 91 3.13 5.80 -14.70
N THR A 92 2.50 4.75 -15.23
CA THR A 92 1.87 4.80 -16.55
C THR A 92 0.77 5.86 -16.60
N ALA A 93 -0.12 5.88 -15.62
CA ALA A 93 -1.18 6.89 -15.55
C ALA A 93 -0.62 8.31 -15.46
N LEU A 94 0.49 8.51 -14.73
CA LEU A 94 1.19 9.79 -14.67
C LEU A 94 1.81 10.18 -16.01
N ALA A 95 2.43 9.23 -16.72
CA ALA A 95 3.00 9.47 -18.04
C ALA A 95 1.92 9.89 -19.05
N ASP A 96 0.79 9.18 -19.07
CA ASP A 96 -0.35 9.51 -19.95
C ASP A 96 -0.90 10.91 -19.64
N ALA A 97 -1.08 11.22 -18.35
CA ALA A 97 -1.55 12.53 -17.89
C ALA A 97 -0.53 13.66 -18.15
N SER A 98 0.75 13.32 -18.33
CA SER A 98 1.85 14.27 -18.57
C SER A 98 2.26 14.35 -20.04
N SER A 99 1.49 13.77 -20.96
CA SER A 99 1.81 13.70 -22.40
C SER A 99 2.16 15.06 -23.03
N SER A 100 1.56 16.16 -22.57
CA SER A 100 1.88 17.52 -23.03
C SER A 100 3.25 18.06 -22.59
N ARG A 101 3.92 17.39 -21.65
CA ARG A 101 5.26 17.73 -21.13
C ARG A 101 6.38 16.90 -21.77
N ALA A 102 6.02 16.00 -22.67
CA ALA A 102 6.93 15.14 -23.43
C ALA A 102 6.69 15.31 -24.94
N GLY A 103 6.40 16.54 -25.36
CA GLY A 103 6.12 16.89 -26.73
C GLY A 103 7.38 16.94 -27.60
N ILE A 104 7.20 17.26 -28.87
CA ILE A 104 8.32 17.48 -29.79
C ILE A 104 9.14 18.68 -29.30
N GLY A 105 10.42 18.45 -29.03
CA GLY A 105 11.33 19.47 -28.53
C GLY A 105 11.45 19.53 -27.00
N ASP A 106 10.64 18.77 -26.26
CA ASP A 106 10.82 18.57 -24.82
C ASP A 106 11.80 17.42 -24.55
N GLU A 107 12.41 17.45 -23.37
CA GLU A 107 13.32 16.40 -22.89
C GLU A 107 12.76 15.77 -21.61
N VAL A 108 12.87 14.44 -21.51
CA VAL A 108 12.52 13.67 -20.30
C VAL A 108 13.77 12.92 -19.84
N VAL A 109 14.18 13.13 -18.59
CA VAL A 109 15.31 12.43 -17.96
C VAL A 109 14.77 11.26 -17.13
N VAL A 110 15.39 10.09 -17.29
CA VAL A 110 15.01 8.82 -16.62
C VAL A 110 16.17 8.20 -15.86
#